data_AF-A0A920A482-F1
#
_entry.id   AF-A0A920A482-F1
#
_cell.length_a   1.000
_cell.length_b   1.000
_cell.length_c   1.000
_cell.angle_alpha   90.00
_cell.angle_beta   90.00
_cell.angle_gamma   90.00
#
_symmetry.space_group_name_H-M   'P 1'
#
loop_
_entity.id
_entity.type
_entity.pdbx_description
1 polymer ?
#
loop_
_entity_poly.entity_id
_entity_poly.type
_entity_poly.pdbx_seq_one_letter_code
_entity_poly.pdbx_strand_id
1 'polypeptide(L)'
;MHKKLFLVFPGQGSQHSFMLSKNDLLSYAESSTNKIALDCLSDLISEDALSLIESDDDRINQTSITQPILLFVSYLHYQKLLEVHPNIEIDSMSGHSLGEYTALVCASAIDICDALKLVRSRGELMEKAENGSMSAILGMDTQDVINICKNITSESAGVVNAANLNSPSDCYIWQYR
;
A
#
# COMPACT_ATOMS: atom_id res chain seq x y z
N MET A 1 -3.64 33.44 -2.77
CA MET A 1 -3.21 32.26 -1.98
C MET A 1 -3.80 31.05 -2.67
N HIS A 2 -2.97 30.17 -3.22
CA HIS A 2 -3.46 28.86 -3.64
C HIS A 2 -3.78 28.02 -2.39
N LYS A 3 -4.79 27.16 -2.48
CA LYS A 3 -5.09 26.20 -1.40
C LYS A 3 -4.03 25.10 -1.47
N LYS A 4 -3.41 24.79 -0.33
CA LYS A 4 -2.45 23.68 -0.29
C LYS A 4 -3.17 22.35 -0.47
N LEU A 5 -2.64 21.49 -1.34
CA LEU A 5 -3.12 20.14 -1.58
C LEU A 5 -2.06 19.12 -1.17
N PHE A 6 -2.50 18.17 -0.34
CA PHE A 6 -1.69 17.06 0.15
C PHE A 6 -2.34 15.76 -0.30
N LEU A 7 -1.59 14.89 -0.98
CA LEU A 7 -2.06 13.56 -1.36
C LEU A 7 -1.52 12.51 -0.39
N VAL A 8 -2.39 11.62 0.04
CA VAL A 8 -2.03 10.47 0.89
C VAL A 8 -2.48 9.20 0.21
N PHE A 9 -1.53 8.28 0.01
CA PHE A 9 -1.79 7.00 -0.64
C PHE A 9 -2.02 5.88 0.39
N PRO A 10 -3.05 5.03 0.19
CA PRO A 10 -3.37 3.95 1.12
C PRO A 10 -2.34 2.81 1.05
N GLY A 11 -2.26 2.04 2.13
CA GLY A 11 -1.47 0.82 2.20
C GLY A 11 -2.29 -0.44 1.87
N GLN A 12 -1.69 -1.60 2.18
CA GLN A 12 -2.34 -2.91 2.10
C GLN A 12 -3.58 -2.98 3.00
N GLY A 13 -4.60 -3.71 2.56
CA GLY A 13 -5.93 -3.81 3.18
C GLY A 13 -7.02 -3.08 2.41
N SER A 14 -6.65 -2.26 1.42
CA SER A 14 -7.59 -1.54 0.54
C SER A 14 -7.94 -2.30 -0.74
N GLN A 15 -7.28 -3.43 -1.02
CA GLN A 15 -7.52 -4.23 -2.21
C GLN A 15 -8.89 -4.89 -2.19
N HIS A 16 -9.55 -4.98 -3.34
CA HIS A 16 -10.78 -5.74 -3.51
C HIS A 16 -10.98 -6.16 -4.97
N SER A 17 -11.75 -7.22 -5.19
CA SER A 17 -12.14 -7.69 -6.52
C SER A 17 -12.79 -6.58 -7.34
N PHE A 18 -12.48 -6.55 -8.64
CA PHE A 18 -13.00 -5.59 -9.62
C PHE A 18 -12.65 -4.13 -9.31
N MET A 19 -11.50 -3.88 -8.66
CA MET A 19 -11.13 -2.51 -8.26
C MET A 19 -10.75 -1.57 -9.41
N LEU A 20 -10.49 -2.06 -10.63
CA LEU A 20 -10.33 -1.15 -11.77
C LEU A 20 -11.70 -0.73 -12.29
N SER A 21 -12.60 -1.68 -12.56
CA SER A 21 -13.92 -1.35 -13.11
C SER A 21 -14.80 -0.57 -12.14
N LYS A 22 -14.81 -0.92 -10.84
CA LYS A 22 -15.58 -0.20 -9.80
C LYS A 22 -15.14 1.26 -9.59
N ASN A 23 -13.93 1.62 -10.03
CA ASN A 23 -13.35 2.95 -9.87
C ASN A 23 -13.15 3.70 -11.20
N ASP A 24 -13.73 3.18 -12.30
CA ASP A 24 -13.54 3.63 -13.69
C ASP A 24 -12.05 3.85 -14.04
N LEU A 25 -11.22 2.83 -13.78
CA LEU A 25 -9.79 2.81 -14.08
C LEU A 25 -9.41 1.82 -15.20
N LEU A 26 -10.34 1.01 -15.69
CA LEU A 26 -10.01 -0.04 -16.67
C LEU A 26 -9.38 0.54 -17.95
N SER A 27 -9.97 1.61 -18.49
CA SER A 27 -9.42 2.33 -19.65
C SER A 27 -8.07 2.98 -19.38
N TYR A 28 -7.81 3.41 -18.14
CA TYR A 28 -6.51 3.93 -17.73
C TYR A 28 -5.46 2.82 -17.70
N ALA A 29 -5.80 1.67 -17.14
CA ALA A 29 -4.91 0.52 -17.05
C ALA A 29 -4.51 0.01 -18.44
N GLU A 30 -5.46 -0.04 -19.38
CA GLU A 30 -5.25 -0.48 -20.77
C GLU A 30 -4.62 0.57 -21.69
N SER A 31 -4.48 1.82 -21.22
CA SER A 31 -3.95 2.91 -22.04
C SER A 31 -2.50 2.68 -22.46
N SER A 32 -2.12 3.21 -23.63
CA SER A 32 -0.73 3.13 -24.13
C SER A 32 0.29 3.74 -23.16
N THR A 33 -0.10 4.76 -22.40
CA THR A 33 0.74 5.40 -21.37
C THR A 33 1.07 4.44 -20.22
N ASN A 34 0.14 3.56 -19.83
CA ASN A 34 0.31 2.66 -18.69
C ASN A 34 0.66 1.23 -19.09
N LYS A 35 0.73 0.93 -20.39
CA LYS A 35 1.03 -0.40 -20.92
C LYS A 35 2.32 -1.00 -20.34
N ILE A 36 3.38 -0.20 -20.24
CA ILE A 36 4.68 -0.66 -19.69
C ILE A 36 4.53 -1.08 -18.22
N ALA A 37 3.81 -0.30 -17.41
CA ALA A 37 3.58 -0.62 -16.00
C ALA A 37 2.68 -1.85 -15.84
N LEU A 38 1.64 -1.98 -16.67
CA LEU A 38 0.77 -3.15 -16.67
C LEU A 38 1.51 -4.42 -17.09
N ASP A 39 2.35 -4.35 -18.11
CA ASP A 39 3.17 -5.48 -18.57
C ASP A 39 4.17 -5.89 -17.50
N CYS A 40 4.87 -4.92 -16.90
CA CYS A 40 5.77 -5.20 -15.78
C CYS A 40 5.03 -5.85 -14.61
N LEU A 41 3.84 -5.38 -14.26
CA LEU A 41 3.02 -5.99 -13.22
C LEU A 41 2.68 -7.44 -13.57
N SER A 42 2.20 -7.67 -14.78
CA SER A 42 1.79 -8.99 -15.28
C SER A 42 2.95 -9.99 -15.28
N ASP A 43 4.13 -9.55 -15.74
CA ASP A 43 5.36 -10.35 -15.70
C ASP A 43 5.75 -10.72 -14.25
N LEU A 44 5.67 -9.76 -13.32
CA LEU A 44 6.03 -9.97 -11.90
C LEU A 44 5.13 -10.96 -11.18
N ILE A 45 3.84 -11.01 -11.54
CA ILE A 45 2.89 -11.98 -10.99
C ILE A 45 2.75 -13.24 -11.86
N SER A 46 3.44 -13.28 -13.01
CA SER A 46 3.43 -14.38 -13.97
C SER A 46 2.03 -14.75 -14.49
N GLU A 47 1.17 -13.75 -14.65
CA GLU A 47 -0.20 -13.88 -15.15
C GLU A 47 -0.71 -12.54 -15.69
N ASP A 48 -1.87 -12.55 -16.34
CA ASP A 48 -2.53 -11.31 -16.74
C ASP A 48 -3.08 -10.57 -15.51
N ALA A 49 -2.45 -9.45 -15.18
CA ALA A 49 -2.82 -8.64 -14.02
C ALA A 49 -4.21 -8.01 -14.13
N LEU A 50 -4.67 -7.63 -15.32
CA LEU A 50 -6.03 -7.11 -15.49
C LEU A 50 -7.04 -8.20 -15.16
N SER A 51 -6.84 -9.38 -15.74
CA SER A 51 -7.72 -10.53 -15.51
C SER A 51 -7.77 -10.91 -14.03
N LEU A 52 -6.63 -10.91 -13.33
CA LEU A 52 -6.62 -11.18 -11.89
C LEU A 52 -7.38 -10.11 -11.09
N ILE A 53 -7.11 -8.82 -11.34
CA ILE A 53 -7.72 -7.71 -10.59
C ILE A 53 -9.25 -7.66 -10.82
N GLU A 54 -9.69 -7.99 -12.02
CA GLU A 54 -11.10 -8.02 -12.44
C GLU A 54 -11.75 -9.40 -12.28
N SER A 55 -11.36 -10.14 -11.24
CA SER A 55 -11.94 -11.43 -10.87
C SER A 55 -12.24 -11.52 -9.38
N ASP A 56 -12.95 -12.56 -8.97
CA ASP A 56 -13.16 -12.92 -7.56
C ASP A 56 -12.04 -13.82 -6.99
N ASP A 57 -10.85 -13.80 -7.61
CA ASP A 57 -9.72 -14.61 -7.17
C ASP A 57 -9.10 -14.05 -5.87
N ASP A 58 -9.07 -14.86 -4.83
CA ASP A 58 -8.52 -14.50 -3.51
C ASP A 58 -7.00 -14.26 -3.53
N ARG A 59 -6.29 -14.62 -4.61
CA ARG A 59 -4.84 -14.35 -4.76
C ARG A 59 -4.50 -12.87 -4.65
N ILE A 60 -5.44 -11.96 -4.92
CA ILE A 60 -5.26 -10.52 -4.67
C ILE A 60 -4.97 -10.21 -3.19
N ASN A 61 -5.22 -11.14 -2.27
CA ASN A 61 -4.92 -11.03 -0.83
C ASN A 61 -3.57 -11.67 -0.42
N GLN A 62 -2.84 -12.31 -1.35
CA GLN A 62 -1.48 -12.75 -1.10
C GLN A 62 -0.57 -11.53 -1.11
N THR A 63 0.16 -11.30 -0.01
CA THR A 63 0.90 -10.05 0.23
C THR A 63 1.88 -9.71 -0.91
N SER A 64 2.55 -10.70 -1.48
CA SER A 64 3.46 -10.52 -2.62
C SER A 64 2.74 -10.14 -3.93
N ILE A 65 1.45 -10.46 -4.07
CA ILE A 65 0.61 -10.08 -5.21
C ILE A 65 -0.11 -8.76 -4.93
N THR A 66 -0.65 -8.59 -3.72
CA THR A 66 -1.40 -7.40 -3.29
C THR A 66 -0.58 -6.13 -3.42
N GLN A 67 0.69 -6.17 -2.99
CA GLN A 67 1.53 -4.97 -2.93
C GLN A 67 1.78 -4.31 -4.29
N PRO A 68 2.27 -5.03 -5.32
CA PRO A 68 2.46 -4.43 -6.64
C PRO A 68 1.13 -4.03 -7.29
N ILE A 69 0.03 -4.77 -7.07
CA ILE A 69 -1.30 -4.40 -7.56
C ILE A 69 -1.77 -3.06 -6.96
N LEU A 70 -1.71 -2.90 -5.64
CA LEU A 70 -2.16 -1.68 -4.98
C LEU A 70 -1.35 -0.45 -5.37
N LEU A 71 -0.04 -0.63 -5.59
CA LEU A 71 0.81 0.44 -6.12
C LEU A 71 0.31 0.85 -7.51
N PHE A 72 0.12 -0.11 -8.42
CA PHE A 72 -0.36 0.15 -9.78
C PHE A 72 -1.71 0.86 -9.78
N VAL A 73 -2.71 0.33 -9.05
CA VAL A 73 -4.06 0.92 -8.98
C VAL A 73 -4.03 2.33 -8.39
N SER A 74 -3.25 2.57 -7.34
CA SER A 74 -3.12 3.90 -6.75
C SER A 74 -2.43 4.90 -7.68
N TYR A 75 -1.46 4.43 -8.47
CA TYR A 75 -0.83 5.23 -9.53
C TYR A 75 -1.84 5.58 -10.64
N LEU A 76 -2.74 4.67 -11.03
CA LEU A 76 -3.80 4.99 -11.99
C LEU A 76 -4.78 6.04 -11.48
N HIS A 77 -5.15 5.98 -10.19
CA HIS A 77 -5.95 7.04 -9.56
C HIS A 77 -5.25 8.41 -9.63
N TYR A 78 -3.93 8.44 -9.42
CA TYR A 78 -3.14 9.65 -9.57
C TYR A 78 -3.15 10.17 -11.02
N GLN A 79 -2.96 9.30 -12.01
CA GLN A 79 -3.03 9.68 -13.44
C GLN A 79 -4.41 10.25 -13.80
N LYS A 80 -5.49 9.59 -13.36
CA LYS A 80 -6.86 10.08 -13.53
C LYS A 80 -7.08 11.44 -12.88
N LEU A 81 -6.54 11.67 -11.67
CA LEU A 81 -6.61 12.97 -11.00
C LEU A 81 -5.97 14.08 -11.84
N LEU A 82 -4.77 13.84 -12.39
CA LEU A 82 -4.06 14.80 -13.23
C LEU A 82 -4.77 15.08 -14.55
N GLU A 83 -5.39 14.06 -15.17
CA GLU A 83 -6.16 14.25 -16.40
C GLU A 83 -7.41 15.10 -16.16
N VAL A 84 -8.15 14.82 -15.09
CA VAL A 84 -9.37 15.58 -14.74
C VAL A 84 -9.02 17.00 -14.28
N HIS A 85 -7.85 17.19 -13.67
CA HIS A 85 -7.39 18.48 -13.15
C HIS A 85 -5.97 18.83 -13.65
N PRO A 86 -5.81 19.24 -14.92
CA PRO A 86 -4.48 19.42 -15.54
C PRO A 86 -3.64 20.55 -14.94
N ASN A 87 -4.27 21.48 -14.20
CA ASN A 87 -3.59 22.60 -13.54
C ASN A 87 -3.54 22.41 -12.01
N ILE A 88 -3.72 21.18 -11.50
CA ILE A 88 -3.65 20.90 -10.08
C ILE A 88 -2.21 21.05 -9.58
N GLU A 89 -2.00 21.84 -8.55
CA GLU A 89 -0.71 21.95 -7.86
C GLU A 89 -0.77 21.08 -6.61
N ILE A 90 0.18 20.15 -6.47
CA ILE A 90 0.28 19.24 -5.33
C ILE A 90 1.50 19.66 -4.51
N ASP A 91 1.27 20.15 -3.29
CA ASP A 91 2.34 20.67 -2.45
C ASP A 91 3.14 19.56 -1.76
N SER A 92 2.52 18.42 -1.44
CA SER A 92 3.21 17.26 -0.87
C SER A 92 2.44 15.96 -1.09
N MET A 93 3.18 14.85 -1.03
CA MET A 93 2.67 13.50 -1.10
C MET A 93 3.23 12.67 0.04
N SER A 94 2.42 11.76 0.59
CA SER A 94 2.86 10.75 1.55
C SER A 94 2.08 9.46 1.33
N GLY A 95 2.48 8.37 1.98
CA GLY A 95 1.66 7.17 1.95
C GLY A 95 1.85 6.31 3.18
N HIS A 96 0.84 5.49 3.46
CA HIS A 96 0.83 4.62 4.63
C HIS A 96 1.44 3.27 4.27
N SER A 97 2.56 2.91 4.90
CA SER A 97 3.26 1.64 4.68
C SER A 97 3.56 1.42 3.19
N LEU A 98 2.83 0.54 2.49
CA LEU A 98 2.96 0.34 1.05
C LEU A 98 2.73 1.63 0.24
N GLY A 99 1.81 2.50 0.68
CA GLY A 99 1.46 3.72 -0.06
C GLY A 99 2.64 4.68 -0.22
N GLU A 100 3.68 4.57 0.60
CA GLU A 100 4.88 5.40 0.48
C GLU A 100 5.59 5.17 -0.86
N TYR A 101 5.60 3.94 -1.37
CA TYR A 101 6.14 3.62 -2.70
C TYR A 101 5.33 4.28 -3.81
N THR A 102 3.99 4.29 -3.69
CA THR A 102 3.12 5.02 -4.62
C THR A 102 3.44 6.51 -4.59
N ALA A 103 3.61 7.11 -3.41
CA ALA A 103 3.97 8.52 -3.27
C ALA A 103 5.30 8.83 -3.98
N LEU A 104 6.31 7.98 -3.81
CA LEU A 104 7.61 8.11 -4.47
C LEU A 104 7.50 8.02 -6.00
N VAL A 105 6.70 7.10 -6.53
CA VAL A 105 6.45 7.00 -7.99
C VAL A 105 5.72 8.24 -8.51
N CYS A 106 4.65 8.67 -7.83
CA CYS A 106 3.87 9.83 -8.25
C CYS A 106 4.67 11.14 -8.19
N ALA A 107 5.64 11.22 -7.27
CA ALA A 107 6.63 12.29 -7.17
C ALA A 107 7.82 12.13 -8.14
N SER A 108 7.81 11.10 -9.00
CA SER A 108 8.89 10.79 -9.95
C SER A 108 10.27 10.56 -9.31
N ALA A 109 10.30 10.14 -8.03
CA ALA A 109 11.53 9.81 -7.31
C ALA A 109 12.05 8.41 -7.64
N ILE A 110 11.16 7.51 -8.09
CA ILE A 110 11.46 6.14 -8.52
C ILE A 110 10.60 5.81 -9.75
N ASP A 111 11.17 5.04 -10.68
CA ASP A 111 10.43 4.52 -11.83
C ASP A 111 9.35 3.52 -11.40
N ILE A 112 8.22 3.51 -12.11
CA ILE A 112 7.07 2.65 -11.78
C ILE A 112 7.44 1.16 -11.82
N CYS A 113 8.20 0.70 -12.81
CA CYS A 113 8.55 -0.71 -12.94
C CYS A 113 9.54 -1.14 -11.86
N ASP A 114 10.46 -0.26 -11.48
CA ASP A 114 11.39 -0.52 -10.38
C ASP A 114 10.68 -0.53 -9.02
N ALA A 115 9.70 0.36 -8.82
CA ALA A 115 8.87 0.35 -7.64
C ALA A 115 8.01 -0.93 -7.55
N LEU A 116 7.41 -1.37 -8.67
CA LEU A 116 6.65 -2.63 -8.74
C LEU A 116 7.52 -3.84 -8.35
N LYS A 117 8.75 -3.93 -8.89
CA LYS A 117 9.71 -4.98 -8.50
C LYS A 117 10.04 -4.93 -7.02
N LEU A 118 10.31 -3.73 -6.50
CA LEU A 118 10.67 -3.53 -5.11
C LEU A 118 9.53 -3.99 -4.18
N VAL A 119 8.29 -3.54 -4.43
CA VAL A 119 7.17 -3.91 -3.57
C VAL A 119 6.76 -5.38 -3.72
N ARG A 120 7.00 -5.98 -4.89
CA ARG A 120 6.89 -7.44 -5.05
C ARG A 120 7.87 -8.17 -4.14
N SER A 121 9.16 -7.82 -4.20
CA SER A 121 10.18 -8.39 -3.31
C SER A 121 9.89 -8.13 -1.84
N ARG A 122 9.40 -6.93 -1.50
CA ARG A 122 8.97 -6.60 -0.13
C ARG A 122 7.87 -7.56 0.33
N GLY A 123 6.85 -7.79 -0.49
CA GLY A 123 5.78 -8.71 -0.15
C GLY A 123 6.25 -10.16 0.02
N GLU A 124 7.14 -10.64 -0.85
CA GLU A 124 7.73 -11.99 -0.71
C GLU A 124 8.58 -12.14 0.56
N LEU A 125 9.34 -11.11 0.93
CA LEU A 125 10.11 -11.10 2.17
C LEU A 125 9.20 -11.08 3.40
N MET A 126 8.09 -10.33 3.34
CA MET A 126 7.09 -10.32 4.41
C MET A 126 6.41 -11.68 4.58
N GLU A 127 6.12 -12.38 3.48
CA GLU A 127 5.55 -13.74 3.53
C GLU A 127 6.53 -14.79 4.06
N LYS A 128 7.84 -14.58 3.86
CA LYS A 128 8.90 -15.47 4.36
C LYS A 128 9.30 -15.20 5.81
N ALA A 129 9.02 -14.00 6.33
CA ALA A 129 9.32 -13.66 7.72
C ALA A 129 8.54 -14.57 8.67
N GLU A 130 9.07 -14.84 9.87
CA GLU A 130 8.35 -15.71 10.79
C GLU A 130 7.04 -15.06 11.25
N ASN A 131 6.04 -15.90 11.50
CA ASN A 131 4.70 -15.47 11.79
C ASN A 131 4.64 -14.68 13.11
N GLY A 132 4.13 -13.46 13.03
CA GLY A 132 3.64 -12.69 14.16
C GLY A 132 2.11 -12.64 14.21
N SER A 133 1.57 -12.03 15.26
CA SER A 133 0.16 -11.63 15.33
C SER A 133 0.06 -10.11 15.41
N MET A 134 -1.02 -9.56 14.85
CA MET A 134 -1.31 -8.13 14.92
C MET A 134 -2.69 -7.92 15.52
N SER A 135 -2.80 -6.97 16.45
CA SER A 135 -4.06 -6.61 17.10
C SER A 135 -4.24 -5.09 17.07
N ALA A 136 -5.46 -4.64 16.78
CA ALA A 136 -5.84 -3.24 16.91
C ALA A 136 -6.20 -2.92 18.36
N ILE A 137 -5.61 -1.87 18.91
CA ILE A 137 -5.92 -1.30 20.22
C ILE A 137 -6.62 0.03 20.00
N LEU A 138 -7.85 0.14 20.50
CA LEU A 138 -8.72 1.30 20.34
C LEU A 138 -8.95 1.98 21.70
N GLY A 139 -8.91 3.31 21.72
CA GLY A 139 -9.28 4.12 22.87
C GLY A 139 -8.24 4.14 24.00
N MET A 140 -6.99 3.76 23.72
CA MET A 140 -5.88 3.84 24.68
C MET A 140 -4.87 4.88 24.22
N ASP A 141 -4.25 5.59 25.17
CA ASP A 141 -3.20 6.53 24.84
C ASP A 141 -2.00 5.81 24.19
N THR A 142 -1.46 6.39 23.13
CA THR A 142 -0.34 5.80 22.38
C THR A 142 0.89 5.58 23.24
N GLN A 143 1.19 6.49 24.17
CA GLN A 143 2.36 6.36 25.04
C GLN A 143 2.18 5.22 26.05
N ASP A 144 0.97 5.01 26.54
CA ASP A 144 0.64 3.87 27.40
C ASP A 144 0.82 2.54 26.65
N VAL A 145 0.33 2.44 25.41
CA VAL A 145 0.53 1.24 24.57
C VAL A 145 2.02 0.95 24.35
N ILE A 146 2.82 1.98 24.03
CA ILE A 146 4.27 1.85 23.86
C ILE A 146 4.94 1.35 25.14
N ASN A 147 4.55 1.90 26.30
CA ASN A 147 5.13 1.51 27.59
C ASN A 147 4.76 0.07 27.97
N ILE A 148 3.52 -0.35 27.72
CA ILE A 148 3.05 -1.73 27.93
C ILE A 148 3.86 -2.70 27.05
N CYS A 149 4.02 -2.39 25.76
CA CYS A 149 4.79 -3.21 24.83
C CYS A 149 6.25 -3.40 25.29
N LYS A 150 6.88 -2.31 25.76
CA LYS A 150 8.25 -2.34 26.31
C LYS A 150 8.35 -3.23 27.55
N ASN A 151 7.42 -3.09 28.50
CA ASN A 151 7.41 -3.89 29.73
C ASN A 151 7.24 -5.38 29.41
N ILE A 152 6.26 -5.74 28.57
CA ILE A 152 6.02 -7.13 28.16
C ILE A 152 7.25 -7.73 27.46
N THR A 153 7.88 -6.97 26.56
CA THR A 153 9.08 -7.42 25.84
C THR A 153 10.27 -7.61 26.79
N SER A 154 10.37 -6.83 27.86
CA SER A 154 11.45 -7.00 28.86
C SER A 154 11.25 -8.19 29.80
N GLU A 155 10.01 -8.65 29.99
CA GLU A 155 9.65 -9.69 30.95
C GLU A 155 9.38 -11.06 30.30
N SER A 156 9.23 -11.12 28.97
CA SER A 156 8.89 -12.34 28.24
C SER A 156 9.95 -12.71 27.19
N ALA A 157 9.91 -13.95 26.70
CA ALA A 157 10.80 -14.41 25.63
C ALA A 157 10.40 -13.90 24.22
N GLY A 158 9.20 -13.31 24.10
CA GLY A 158 8.66 -12.80 22.83
C GLY A 158 8.79 -11.29 22.71
N VAL A 159 8.65 -10.77 21.49
CA VAL A 159 8.76 -9.34 21.19
C VAL A 159 7.38 -8.76 20.87
N VAL A 160 6.97 -7.70 21.57
CA VAL A 160 5.74 -6.96 21.28
C VAL A 160 6.06 -5.49 21.03
N ASN A 161 5.59 -4.92 19.93
CA ASN A 161 5.81 -3.53 19.55
C ASN A 161 4.52 -2.85 19.11
N ALA A 162 4.41 -1.56 19.42
CA ALA A 162 3.48 -0.68 18.71
C ALA A 162 4.00 -0.47 17.28
N ALA A 163 3.27 -0.97 16.28
CA ALA A 163 3.72 -0.99 14.88
C ALA A 163 3.07 0.11 14.02
N ASN A 164 1.77 0.36 14.20
CA ASN A 164 1.06 1.41 13.47
C ASN A 164 0.41 2.38 14.46
N LEU A 165 0.97 3.59 14.57
CA LEU A 165 0.38 4.71 15.31
C LEU A 165 -0.53 5.49 14.35
N ASN A 166 -1.78 5.05 14.19
CA ASN A 166 -2.66 5.57 13.13
C ASN A 166 -3.42 6.83 13.56
N SER A 167 -3.78 6.94 14.83
CA SER A 167 -4.37 8.14 15.42
C SER A 167 -3.90 8.27 16.87
N PRO A 168 -4.09 9.42 17.55
CA PRO A 168 -3.71 9.56 18.96
C PRO A 168 -4.31 8.48 19.89
N SER A 169 -5.48 7.92 19.51
CA SER A 169 -6.20 6.90 20.27
C SER A 169 -6.29 5.53 19.60
N ASP A 170 -5.77 5.36 18.38
CA ASP A 170 -5.80 4.11 17.62
C ASP A 170 -4.39 3.66 17.24
N CYS A 171 -3.99 2.52 17.80
CA CYS A 171 -2.69 1.92 17.56
C CYS A 171 -2.84 0.44 17.22
N TYR A 172 -2.04 -0.08 16.30
CA TYR A 172 -1.89 -1.53 16.09
C TYR A 172 -0.62 -2.00 16.81
N ILE A 173 -0.76 -3.08 17.58
CA ILE A 173 0.36 -3.79 18.19
C ILE A 173 0.70 -5.01 17.34
N TRP A 174 1.98 -5.25 17.15
CA TRP A 174 2.53 -6.45 16.53
C TRP A 174 3.29 -7.27 17.57
N GLN A 175 3.04 -8.57 17.60
CA GLN A 175 3.71 -9.53 18.45
C GLN A 175 4.43 -10.56 17.60
N TYR A 176 5.67 -10.85 17.95
CA TYR A 176 6.47 -11.96 17.44
C TYR A 176 6.65 -12.99 18.58
N ARG A 177 6.52 -14.28 18.27
CA ARG A 177 6.66 -15.35 19.26
C ARG A 177 8.12 -15.75 19.46
#